data_AF-X0KUG5-F1
#
_entry.id   AF-X0KUG5-F1
#
_cell.length_a   1.000
_cell.length_b   1.000
_cell.length_c   1.000
_cell.angle_alpha   90.00
_cell.angle_beta   90.00
_cell.angle_gamma   90.00
#
_symmetry.space_group_name_H-M   'P 1'
#
loop_
_entity.id
_entity.type
_entity.pdbx_description
1 polymer ?
#
loop_
_entity_poly.entity_id
_entity_poly.type
_entity_poly.pdbx_seq_one_letter_code
_entity_poly.pdbx_strand_id
1 'polypeptide(L)'
;METLKLKKAWEVALAPVKGLPMTAIMMYMSGNSLQIFSIMMVFMAFKNPLMGLMNTNQAFERFQSESLSSQLLQVKFVYVVCQLVALGVGIWKINAMGLLPTTRSDWLMWEAQREPLEFAVAAL
;
A
#
# COMPACT_ATOMS: atom_id res chain seq x y z
N MET A 1 27.09 -22.77 -9.29
CA MET A 1 26.42 -21.61 -9.93
C MET A 1 24.96 -21.50 -9.54
N GLU A 2 24.23 -22.61 -9.39
CA GLU A 2 22.79 -22.62 -9.05
C GLU A 2 22.50 -22.08 -7.63
N THR A 3 23.37 -22.38 -6.66
CA THR A 3 23.30 -21.84 -5.29
C THR A 3 23.46 -20.31 -5.23
N LEU A 4 24.24 -19.73 -6.15
CA LEU A 4 24.42 -18.28 -6.26
C LEU A 4 23.17 -17.61 -6.85
N LYS A 5 22.52 -18.25 -7.84
CA LYS A 5 21.24 -17.79 -8.39
C LYS A 5 20.14 -17.79 -7.34
N LEU A 6 20.08 -18.84 -6.50
CA LEU A 6 19.14 -18.93 -5.40
C LEU A 6 19.38 -17.85 -4.34
N LYS A 7 20.63 -17.64 -3.90
CA LYS A 7 20.96 -16.55 -2.96
C LYS A 7 20.56 -15.19 -3.52
N LYS A 8 20.80 -14.94 -4.81
CA LYS A 8 20.40 -13.68 -5.46
C LYS A 8 18.89 -13.53 -5.56
N ALA A 9 18.16 -14.61 -5.86
CA ALA A 9 16.70 -14.60 -5.88
C ALA A 9 16.12 -14.25 -4.49
N TRP A 10 16.70 -14.78 -3.41
CA TRP A 10 16.34 -14.42 -2.04
C TRP A 10 16.63 -12.95 -1.71
N GLU A 11 17.77 -12.40 -2.17
CA GLU A 11 18.03 -10.96 -2.01
C GLU A 11 17.01 -10.09 -2.73
N VAL A 12 16.59 -10.49 -3.93
CA VAL A 12 15.56 -9.80 -4.71
C VAL A 12 14.19 -9.90 -4.02
N ALA A 13 13.84 -11.08 -3.49
CA ALA A 13 12.60 -11.27 -2.75
C ALA A 13 12.50 -10.41 -1.49
N LEU A 14 13.63 -10.21 -0.79
CA LEU A 14 13.69 -9.40 0.43
C LEU A 14 13.93 -7.90 0.16
N ALA A 15 14.17 -7.49 -1.09
CA ALA A 15 14.42 -6.09 -1.44
C ALA A 15 13.28 -5.13 -1.00
N PRO A 16 11.98 -5.47 -1.16
CA PRO A 16 10.88 -4.61 -0.71
C PRO A 16 10.90 -4.37 0.80
N VAL A 17 11.26 -5.39 1.59
CA VAL A 17 11.31 -5.31 3.06
C VAL A 17 12.43 -4.40 3.53
N LYS A 18 13.56 -4.35 2.82
CA LYS A 18 14.70 -3.52 3.22
C LYS A 18 14.42 -2.03 3.08
N GLY A 19 13.65 -1.64 2.06
CA GLY A 19 13.27 -0.24 1.84
C GLY A 19 12.09 0.22 2.69
N LEU A 20 11.23 -0.72 3.10
CA LEU A 20 9.99 -0.44 3.82
C LEU A 20 10.17 0.38 5.11
N PRO A 21 11.10 0.05 6.03
CA PRO A 21 11.31 0.81 7.25
C PRO A 21 11.65 2.28 6.97
N MET A 22 12.48 2.53 5.96
CA MET A 22 12.86 3.89 5.57
C MET A 22 11.64 4.66 5.06
N THR A 23 10.83 4.05 4.19
CA THR A 23 9.61 4.68 3.68
C THR A 23 8.59 4.90 4.80
N ALA A 24 8.43 3.95 5.72
CA ALA A 24 7.51 4.05 6.85
C ALA A 24 7.90 5.17 7.82
N ILE A 25 9.19 5.29 8.17
CA ILE A 25 9.70 6.37 9.02
C ILE A 25 9.50 7.72 8.34
N MET A 26 9.83 7.82 7.04
CA MET A 26 9.61 9.05 6.28
C MET A 26 8.13 9.45 6.24
N MET A 27 7.24 8.49 5.99
CA MET A 27 5.79 8.70 6.01
C MET A 27 5.28 9.11 7.40
N TYR A 28 5.86 8.58 8.48
CA TYR A 28 5.54 8.99 9.84
C TYR A 28 5.97 10.43 10.12
N MET A 29 7.20 10.80 9.74
CA MET A 29 7.76 12.14 9.97
C MET A 29 7.11 13.24 9.10
N SER A 30 6.60 12.89 7.92
CA SER A 30 5.96 13.83 6.98
C SER A 30 4.63 14.41 7.48
N GLY A 31 4.11 13.95 8.63
CA GLY A 31 2.84 14.41 9.20
C GLY A 31 1.62 13.97 8.37
N ASN A 32 0.41 14.33 8.81
CA ASN A 32 -0.86 13.99 8.15
C ASN A 32 -1.47 15.18 7.40
N SER A 33 -0.68 16.22 7.11
CA SER A 33 -1.16 17.38 6.36
C SER A 33 -1.38 17.02 4.89
N LEU A 34 -2.57 17.37 4.39
CA LEU A 34 -2.94 17.19 2.99
C LEU A 34 -2.26 18.26 2.13
N GLN A 35 -1.07 17.94 1.65
CA GLN A 35 -0.33 18.73 0.66
C GLN A 35 -0.19 17.93 -0.63
N ILE A 36 -0.02 18.62 -1.76
CA ILE A 36 0.21 18.00 -3.08
C ILE A 36 1.38 17.00 -3.01
N PHE A 37 2.43 17.35 -2.25
CA PHE A 37 3.58 16.48 -2.03
C PHE A 37 3.22 15.20 -1.25
N SER A 38 2.40 15.30 -0.20
CA SER A 38 1.91 14.15 0.57
C SER A 38 1.09 13.20 -0.30
N ILE A 39 0.22 13.74 -1.16
CA ILE A 39 -0.59 12.93 -2.10
C ILE A 39 0.31 12.17 -3.08
N MET A 40 1.32 12.84 -3.64
CA MET A 40 2.26 12.23 -4.59
C MET A 40 3.10 11.12 -3.94
N MET A 41 3.59 11.35 -2.72
CA MET A 41 4.35 10.34 -1.96
C MET A 41 3.50 9.09 -1.73
N VAL A 42 2.25 9.28 -1.35
CA VAL A 42 1.33 8.19 -1.03
C VAL A 42 0.91 7.41 -2.27
N PHE A 43 0.72 8.12 -3.39
CA PHE A 43 0.53 7.49 -4.69
C PHE A 43 1.73 6.61 -5.06
N MET A 44 2.97 7.09 -4.90
CA MET A 44 4.16 6.28 -5.15
C MET A 44 4.29 5.11 -4.17
N ALA A 45 3.95 5.33 -2.90
CA ALA A 45 3.94 4.30 -1.86
C ALA A 45 2.94 3.17 -2.17
N PHE A 46 1.90 3.44 -2.97
CA PHE A 46 0.95 2.41 -3.44
C PHE A 46 1.34 1.82 -4.79
N LYS A 47 1.77 2.67 -5.74
CA LYS A 47 2.13 2.29 -7.11
C LYS A 47 3.35 1.38 -7.15
N ASN A 48 4.36 1.62 -6.31
CA ASN A 48 5.59 0.83 -6.28
C ASN A 48 5.32 -0.62 -5.82
N PRO A 49 4.59 -0.84 -4.71
CA PRO A 49 4.06 -2.16 -4.34
C PRO A 49 3.30 -2.84 -5.48
N LEU A 50 2.36 -2.14 -6.08
CA LEU A 50 1.49 -2.70 -7.10
C LEU A 50 2.26 -3.12 -8.37
N MET A 51 3.16 -2.27 -8.87
CA MET A 51 3.99 -2.60 -10.02
C MET A 51 4.93 -3.77 -9.75
N GLY A 52 5.47 -3.89 -8.53
CA GLY A 52 6.26 -5.07 -8.16
C GLY A 52 5.44 -6.36 -8.14
N LEU A 53 4.19 -6.31 -7.65
CA LEU A 53 3.28 -7.48 -7.74
C LEU A 53 3.05 -7.88 -9.20
N MET A 54 2.73 -6.92 -10.08
CA MET A 54 2.48 -7.18 -11.50
C MET A 54 3.73 -7.70 -12.24
N ASN A 55 4.91 -7.17 -11.89
CA ASN A 55 6.17 -7.54 -12.54
C ASN A 55 6.92 -8.68 -11.83
N THR A 56 6.26 -9.40 -10.89
CA THR A 56 6.86 -10.55 -10.19
C THR A 56 7.41 -11.57 -11.18
N ASN A 57 6.65 -11.89 -12.24
CA ASN A 57 7.06 -12.90 -13.21
C ASN A 57 8.33 -12.49 -13.99
N GLN A 58 8.43 -11.23 -14.41
CA GLN A 58 9.64 -10.70 -15.07
C GLN A 58 10.84 -10.65 -14.11
N ALA A 59 10.63 -10.29 -12.84
CA ALA A 59 11.71 -10.22 -11.85
C ALA A 59 12.36 -11.59 -11.59
N PHE A 60 11.60 -12.68 -11.71
CA PHE A 60 12.09 -14.04 -11.47
C PHE A 60 12.40 -14.84 -12.74
N GLU A 61 12.16 -14.29 -13.93
CA GLU A 61 12.43 -14.94 -15.22
C GLU A 61 13.92 -15.29 -15.38
N ARG A 62 14.80 -14.39 -14.97
CA ARG A 62 16.27 -14.57 -15.01
C ARG A 62 16.81 -15.66 -14.07
N PHE A 63 15.98 -16.14 -13.14
CA PHE A 63 16.38 -17.13 -12.12
C PHE A 63 15.71 -18.50 -12.31
N GLN A 64 14.91 -18.69 -13.36
CA GLN A 64 14.31 -20.00 -13.65
C GLN A 64 15.39 -21.02 -14.01
N SER A 65 15.39 -22.13 -13.27
CA SER A 65 16.24 -23.30 -13.53
C SER A 65 15.50 -24.56 -13.06
N GLU A 66 15.52 -25.61 -13.88
CA GLU A 66 14.69 -26.82 -13.76
C GLU A 66 14.93 -27.57 -12.43
N SER A 67 16.16 -27.51 -11.91
CA SER A 67 16.59 -28.09 -10.63
C SER A 67 16.02 -27.39 -9.39
N LEU A 68 15.63 -26.11 -9.50
CA LEU A 68 15.29 -25.23 -8.36
C LEU A 68 13.85 -24.70 -8.36
N SER A 69 12.98 -25.17 -9.26
CA SER A 69 11.61 -24.67 -9.42
C SER A 69 10.79 -24.64 -8.11
N SER A 70 10.96 -25.64 -7.23
CA SER A 70 10.28 -25.68 -5.93
C SER A 70 10.74 -24.57 -4.97
N GLN A 71 12.04 -24.31 -4.90
CA GLN A 71 12.60 -23.24 -4.06
C GLN A 71 12.31 -21.85 -4.64
N LEU A 72 12.25 -21.72 -5.97
CA LEU A 72 11.86 -20.48 -6.64
C LEU A 72 10.41 -20.09 -6.34
N LEU A 73 9.51 -21.08 -6.23
CA LEU A 73 8.12 -20.86 -5.83
C LEU A 73 8.01 -20.28 -4.42
N GLN A 74 8.79 -20.80 -3.46
CA GLN A 74 8.84 -20.24 -2.10
C GLN A 74 9.35 -18.79 -2.11
N VAL A 75 10.41 -18.50 -2.88
CA VAL A 75 10.98 -17.16 -2.99
C VAL A 75 9.99 -16.17 -3.62
N LYS A 76 9.25 -16.59 -4.66
CA LYS A 76 8.16 -15.81 -5.25
C LYS A 76 7.05 -15.51 -4.24
N PHE A 77 6.64 -16.52 -3.47
CA PHE A 77 5.62 -16.36 -2.44
C PHE A 77 6.05 -15.33 -1.39
N VAL A 78 7.29 -15.42 -0.89
CA VAL A 78 7.85 -14.45 0.05
C VAL A 78 7.84 -13.04 -0.54
N TYR A 79 8.28 -12.87 -1.80
CA TYR A 79 8.24 -11.57 -2.46
C TYR A 79 6.83 -10.95 -2.51
N VAL A 80 5.82 -11.76 -2.86
CA VAL A 80 4.41 -11.31 -2.88
C VAL A 80 3.95 -10.88 -1.48
N VAL A 81 4.25 -11.68 -0.45
CA VAL A 81 3.92 -11.33 0.94
C VAL A 81 4.58 -10.03 1.36
N CYS A 82 5.86 -9.84 1.05
CA CYS A 82 6.59 -8.61 1.34
C CYS A 82 5.97 -7.39 0.65
N GLN A 83 5.52 -7.56 -0.59
CA GLN A 83 4.88 -6.51 -1.37
C GLN A 83 3.47 -6.17 -0.85
N LEU A 84 2.73 -7.16 -0.34
CA LEU A 84 1.45 -6.94 0.34
C LEU A 84 1.63 -6.19 1.66
N VAL A 85 2.68 -6.52 2.44
CA VAL A 85 3.04 -5.75 3.64
C VAL A 85 3.34 -4.30 3.28
N ALA A 86 4.08 -4.06 2.18
CA ALA A 86 4.37 -2.72 1.72
C ALA A 86 3.11 -1.92 1.36
N LEU A 87 2.17 -2.59 0.68
CA LEU A 87 0.87 -2.02 0.32
C LEU A 87 0.04 -1.71 1.58
N GLY A 88 0.07 -2.58 2.59
CA GLY A 88 -0.59 -2.39 3.88
C GLY A 88 -0.12 -1.13 4.62
N VAL A 89 1.19 -0.85 4.63
CA VAL A 89 1.73 0.40 5.20
C VAL A 89 1.20 1.64 4.45
N GLY A 90 1.08 1.54 3.12
CA GLY A 90 0.47 2.59 2.30
C GLY A 90 -1.00 2.84 2.66
N ILE A 91 -1.80 1.77 2.81
CA ILE A 91 -3.21 1.86 3.22
C ILE A 91 -3.36 2.54 4.58
N TRP A 92 -2.53 2.14 5.56
CA TRP A 92 -2.52 2.75 6.88
C TRP A 92 -2.26 4.26 6.80
N LYS A 93 -1.30 4.70 5.98
CA LYS A 93 -1.02 6.13 5.82
C LYS A 93 -2.16 6.89 5.11
N ILE A 94 -2.79 6.30 4.09
CA ILE A 94 -3.96 6.89 3.40
C ILE A 94 -5.12 7.09 4.38
N ASN A 95 -5.36 6.08 5.23
CA ASN A 95 -6.36 6.17 6.29
C ASN A 95 -6.01 7.27 7.31
N ALA A 96 -4.75 7.37 7.73
CA ALA A 96 -4.29 8.39 8.67
C ALA A 96 -4.40 9.84 8.14
N MET A 97 -4.42 10.04 6.81
CA MET A 97 -4.66 11.35 6.20
C MET A 97 -6.14 11.63 5.89
N GLY A 98 -7.05 10.71 6.20
CA GLY A 98 -8.49 10.89 5.96
C GLY A 98 -8.89 10.84 4.48
N LEU A 99 -8.07 10.23 3.61
CA LEU A 99 -8.36 10.12 2.18
C LEU A 99 -9.28 8.93 1.84
N LEU A 100 -9.43 7.97 2.75
CA LEU A 100 -10.36 6.85 2.56
C LEU A 100 -11.78 7.28 2.94
N PRO A 101 -12.79 7.03 2.08
CA PRO A 101 -14.18 7.38 2.35
C PRO A 101 -14.79 6.46 3.41
N THR A 102 -14.35 6.63 4.64
CA THR A 102 -14.63 5.73 5.78
C THR A 102 -15.50 6.41 6.84
N THR A 103 -15.59 7.73 6.81
CA THR A 103 -16.35 8.53 7.77
C THR A 103 -17.65 9.00 7.13
N ARG A 104 -18.73 9.16 7.92
CA ARG A 104 -20.00 9.70 7.41
C ARG A 104 -19.85 11.08 6.75
N SER A 105 -18.89 11.89 7.21
CA SER A 105 -18.56 13.17 6.60
C SER A 105 -18.22 13.06 5.12
N ASP A 106 -17.61 11.94 4.70
CA ASP A 106 -17.20 11.71 3.31
C ASP A 106 -18.43 11.48 2.40
N TRP A 107 -19.56 11.10 3.00
CA TRP A 107 -20.83 10.79 2.34
C TRP A 107 -21.92 11.83 2.61
N LEU A 108 -21.61 12.88 3.38
CA LEU A 108 -22.57 13.89 3.82
C LEU A 108 -23.30 14.55 2.65
N MET A 109 -22.64 14.72 1.50
CA MET A 109 -23.25 15.28 0.29
C MET A 109 -24.40 14.44 -0.27
N TRP A 110 -24.48 13.16 0.09
CA TRP A 110 -25.53 12.23 -0.32
C TRP A 110 -26.46 11.83 0.83
N GLU A 111 -26.25 12.34 2.05
CA GLU A 111 -27.11 12.05 3.19
C GLU A 111 -28.38 12.93 3.12
N ALA A 112 -29.54 12.30 3.28
CA ALA A 112 -30.83 13.01 3.27
C ALA A 112 -30.85 14.04 4.40
N GLN A 113 -31.29 15.27 4.08
CA GLN A 113 -31.48 16.30 5.10
C GLN A 113 -32.56 15.84 6.07
N ARG A 114 -32.34 16.02 7.38
CA ARG A 114 -33.37 15.77 8.38
C ARG A 114 -34.42 16.88 8.28
N GLU A 115 -35.64 16.49 7.94
CA GLU A 115 -36.76 17.42 8.02
C GLU A 115 -37.17 17.63 9.49
N PRO A 116 -37.26 18.88 9.97
CA PRO A 116 -37.71 19.16 11.32
C PRO A 116 -39.19 18.79 11.47
N LEU A 117 -39.53 18.09 12.55
CA LEU A 117 -40.91 17.66 12.86
C LEU A 117 -41.78 18.78 13.46
N GLU A 118 -41.14 19.78 14.08
CA GLU A 118 -41.83 20.85 14.79
C GLU A 118 -41.28 22.21 14.41
N PHE A 119 -42.19 23.17 14.22
CA PHE A 119 -41.88 24.57 13.96
C PHE A 119 -42.50 25.41 15.08
N ALA A 120 -41.68 26.14 15.82
CA ALA A 120 -42.17 27.11 16.80
C ALA A 120 -42.34 28.49 16.12
N VAL A 121 -43.49 29.13 16.35
CA VAL A 121 -43.78 30.49 15.89
C VAL A 121 -43.89 31.40 17.11
N ALA A 122 -43.36 32.62 17.01
CA ALA A 122 -43.45 33.60 18.10
C ALA A 122 -44.91 33.99 18.37
N ALA A 123 -45.31 34.02 19.64
CA ALA A 123 -46.63 34.50 20.05
C ALA A 123 -46.74 36.00 19.76
N LEU A 124 -47.80 36.41 19.05
CA LEU A 124 -48.10 37.79 18.67
C LEU A 124 -48.82 38.54 19.80
#